data_AF-A0A814R1T6-F1
#
_entry.id   AF-A0A814R1T6-F1
#
_cell.length_a   1.000
_cell.length_b   1.000
_cell.length_c   1.000
_cell.angle_alpha   90.00
_cell.angle_beta   90.00
_cell.angle_gamma   90.00
#
_symmetry.space_group_name_H-M   'P 1'
#
loop_
_entity.id
_entity.type
_entity.pdbx_description
1 polymer ?
#
loop_
_entity_poly.entity_id
_entity_poly.type
_entity_poly.pdbx_seq_one_letter_code
_entity_poly.pdbx_strand_id
1 'polypeptide(L)'
;MNIPFDHITKSKDYIFSIGVHRLILIFALLLVLFFTFYLFQVQSLNSTISVCNNTNKRQNFTNQTNTLFQSDKIVIVSHFNESLDWLNLLDDEQIPYIVYTRLPKPLAHHRKIRINKGRDPAAYLRYIVDHYSNLPLSVAFVHGHRTSYHQENPSDIVTALRALQWHKYNYMPLSTILAHPTIFYSNILDYIMYTNYSDYYTGRSLEYTWHIIFGEPTHINYPTCDIFVCDSKGNIIVPMTKKKIQ
;
A
#
# COMPACT_ATOMS: atom_id res chain seq x y z
N MET A 1 44.89 27.59 -80.20
CA MET A 1 45.29 26.46 -79.34
C MET A 1 44.31 26.45 -78.17
N ASN A 2 43.22 25.69 -78.29
CA ASN A 2 42.16 25.62 -77.30
C ASN A 2 42.50 24.52 -76.29
N ILE A 3 42.65 24.88 -75.01
CA ILE A 3 42.52 23.92 -73.91
C ILE A 3 41.03 23.94 -73.51
N PRO A 4 40.32 22.80 -73.48
CA PRO A 4 38.89 22.80 -73.25
C PRO A 4 38.58 23.08 -71.77
N PHE A 5 37.72 24.08 -71.53
CA PHE A 5 37.20 24.49 -70.21
C PHE A 5 36.14 23.52 -69.64
N ASP A 6 36.02 22.31 -70.21
CA ASP A 6 34.88 21.40 -69.99
C ASP A 6 35.14 20.31 -68.93
N HIS A 7 36.36 20.25 -68.40
CA HIS A 7 36.73 19.24 -67.39
C HIS A 7 36.46 19.67 -65.93
N ILE A 8 36.31 20.98 -65.65
CA ILE A 8 36.19 21.48 -64.28
C ILE A 8 34.74 21.44 -63.78
N THR A 9 33.76 21.70 -64.66
CA THR A 9 32.32 21.74 -64.32
C THR A 9 31.77 20.36 -63.95
N LYS A 10 32.03 19.33 -64.76
CA LYS A 10 31.63 17.95 -64.45
C LYS A 10 32.20 17.42 -63.13
N SER A 11 33.42 17.84 -62.75
CA SER A 11 34.03 17.38 -61.48
C SER A 11 33.35 17.98 -60.24
N LYS A 12 32.86 19.22 -60.32
CA LYS A 12 32.19 19.91 -59.21
C LYS A 12 30.80 19.33 -58.95
N ASP A 13 30.06 19.02 -60.01
CA ASP A 13 28.73 18.37 -59.89
C ASP A 13 28.84 16.94 -59.34
N TYR A 14 29.91 16.22 -59.70
CA TYR A 14 30.18 14.87 -59.18
C TYR A 14 30.57 14.89 -57.69
N ILE A 15 31.42 15.83 -57.27
CA ILE A 15 31.80 16.00 -55.85
C ILE A 15 30.61 16.47 -55.00
N PHE A 16 29.75 17.36 -55.55
CA PHE A 16 28.53 17.80 -54.89
C PHE A 16 27.53 16.66 -54.72
N SER A 17 27.31 15.85 -55.76
CA SER A 17 26.45 14.65 -55.73
C SER A 17 26.94 13.60 -54.71
N ILE A 18 28.25 13.34 -54.66
CA ILE A 18 28.85 12.43 -53.66
C ILE A 18 28.66 12.98 -52.23
N GLY A 19 28.78 14.28 -52.03
CA GLY A 19 28.55 14.94 -50.74
C GLY A 19 27.10 14.81 -50.27
N VAL A 20 26.14 15.03 -51.16
CA VAL A 20 24.70 14.87 -50.87
C VAL A 20 24.35 13.42 -50.57
N HIS A 21 24.87 12.45 -51.33
CA HIS A 21 24.67 11.03 -51.02
C HIS A 21 25.24 10.61 -49.67
N ARG A 22 26.43 11.11 -49.30
CA ARG A 22 27.00 10.86 -47.96
C ARG A 22 26.15 11.47 -46.86
N LEU A 23 25.59 12.66 -47.07
CA LEU A 23 24.72 13.33 -46.09
C LEU A 23 23.39 12.56 -45.92
N ILE A 24 22.80 12.08 -47.02
CA ILE A 24 21.60 11.24 -46.99
C ILE A 24 21.87 9.92 -46.26
N LEU A 25 23.02 9.27 -46.49
CA LEU A 25 23.39 8.04 -45.80
C LEU A 25 23.62 8.25 -44.30
N ILE A 26 24.25 9.36 -43.91
CA ILE A 26 24.43 9.72 -42.49
C ILE A 26 23.07 9.98 -41.83
N PHE A 27 22.19 10.73 -42.49
CA PHE A 27 20.85 11.01 -41.96
C PHE A 27 20.01 9.73 -41.83
N ALA A 28 20.07 8.83 -42.82
CA ALA A 28 19.41 7.53 -42.77
C ALA A 28 19.94 6.66 -41.61
N LEU A 29 21.26 6.64 -41.37
CA LEU A 29 21.87 5.96 -40.23
C LEU A 29 21.42 6.55 -38.89
N LEU A 30 21.35 7.88 -38.77
CA LEU A 30 20.87 8.54 -37.55
C LEU A 30 19.40 8.24 -37.28
N LEU A 31 18.54 8.18 -38.31
CA LEU A 31 17.15 7.77 -38.17
C LEU A 31 17.02 6.31 -37.71
N VAL A 32 17.82 5.39 -38.25
CA VAL A 32 17.84 3.98 -37.82
C VAL A 32 18.31 3.88 -36.36
N LEU A 33 19.35 4.61 -35.96
CA LEU A 33 19.82 4.65 -34.57
C LEU A 33 18.77 5.24 -33.62
N PHE A 34 18.09 6.32 -34.02
CA PHE A 34 17.01 6.90 -33.24
C PHE A 34 15.83 5.93 -33.10
N PHE A 35 15.43 5.26 -34.18
CA PHE A 35 14.32 4.31 -34.17
C PHE A 35 14.66 3.07 -33.34
N THR A 36 15.88 2.54 -33.43
CA THR A 36 16.33 1.42 -32.60
C THR A 36 16.43 1.79 -31.12
N PHE A 37 16.90 2.99 -30.79
CA PHE A 37 16.88 3.50 -29.42
C PHE A 37 15.45 3.69 -28.88
N TYR A 38 14.55 4.23 -29.70
CA TYR A 38 13.13 4.36 -29.35
C TYR A 38 12.47 2.99 -29.10
N LEU A 39 12.72 2.00 -29.98
CA LEU A 39 12.22 0.63 -29.78
C LEU A 39 12.79 -0.03 -28.52
N PHE A 40 14.06 0.24 -28.18
CA PHE A 40 14.67 -0.26 -26.93
C PHE A 40 14.02 0.35 -25.69
N GLN A 41 13.69 1.65 -25.70
CA GLN A 41 12.93 2.31 -24.63
C GLN A 41 11.49 1.77 -24.51
N VAL A 42 10.84 1.43 -25.63
CA VAL A 42 9.50 0.80 -25.61
C VAL A 42 9.56 -0.63 -25.06
N GLN A 43 10.62 -1.40 -25.34
CA GLN A 43 10.81 -2.73 -24.72
C GLN A 43 11.10 -2.64 -23.22
N SER A 44 11.86 -1.65 -22.75
CA SER A 44 12.14 -1.48 -21.31
C SER A 44 10.89 -1.12 -20.51
N LEU A 45 9.95 -0.36 -21.09
CA LEU A 45 8.62 -0.07 -20.53
C LEU A 45 7.67 -1.28 -20.56
N ASN A 46 7.74 -2.13 -21.58
CA ASN A 46 6.89 -3.33 -21.66
C ASN A 46 7.38 -4.47 -20.73
N SER A 47 8.67 -4.46 -20.38
CA SER A 47 9.27 -5.45 -19.47
C SER A 47 8.81 -5.24 -18.02
N THR A 48 8.49 -4.00 -17.63
CA THR A 48 7.93 -3.66 -16.31
C THR A 48 6.41 -3.86 -16.22
N ILE A 49 5.70 -3.94 -17.35
CA ILE A 49 4.25 -4.15 -17.38
C ILE A 49 3.87 -5.66 -17.36
N SER A 50 4.79 -6.57 -17.69
CA SER A 50 4.48 -8.02 -17.71
C SER A 50 4.50 -8.71 -16.33
N VAL A 51 4.98 -8.05 -15.27
CA VAL A 51 4.99 -8.60 -13.90
C VAL A 51 3.67 -8.38 -13.15
N CYS A 52 2.81 -7.46 -13.62
CA CYS A 52 1.48 -7.22 -13.03
C CYS A 52 0.33 -7.90 -13.79
N ASN A 53 0.60 -8.58 -14.91
CA ASN A 53 -0.40 -9.29 -15.71
C ASN A 53 -0.37 -10.81 -15.47
N ASN A 54 -0.32 -11.23 -14.21
CA ASN A 54 -0.77 -12.58 -13.84
C ASN A 54 -2.28 -12.56 -13.56
N THR A 55 -3.03 -12.04 -14.52
CA THR A 55 -4.49 -12.15 -14.62
C THR A 55 -4.84 -13.41 -15.39
N ASN A 56 -4.62 -14.58 -14.79
CA ASN A 56 -5.26 -15.81 -15.23
C ASN A 56 -5.54 -16.76 -14.05
N LYS A 57 -6.43 -16.30 -13.17
CA LYS A 57 -7.48 -17.12 -12.55
C LYS A 57 -8.63 -16.23 -12.04
N ARG A 58 -9.27 -15.49 -12.95
CA ARG A 58 -10.73 -15.27 -12.80
C ARG A 58 -11.39 -16.61 -13.11
N GLN A 59 -11.55 -17.46 -12.10
CA GLN A 59 -12.59 -18.45 -12.18
C GLN A 59 -13.93 -17.69 -12.16
N ASN A 60 -14.74 -17.93 -13.19
CA ASN A 60 -16.13 -17.49 -13.24
C ASN A 60 -16.86 -18.11 -12.05
N PHE A 61 -16.95 -17.37 -10.94
CA PHE A 61 -17.80 -17.73 -9.82
C PHE A 61 -19.19 -17.15 -10.08
N THR A 62 -19.89 -17.76 -11.04
CA THR A 62 -21.33 -17.55 -11.20
C THR A 62 -22.09 -18.66 -10.49
N ASN A 63 -22.85 -18.21 -9.49
CA ASN A 63 -24.09 -18.74 -8.94
C ASN A 63 -24.03 -19.50 -7.60
N GLN A 64 -24.49 -18.73 -6.60
CA GLN A 64 -25.45 -19.11 -5.57
C GLN A 64 -24.96 -19.99 -4.42
N THR A 65 -24.57 -19.31 -3.33
CA THR A 65 -25.07 -19.63 -1.98
C THR A 65 -25.18 -18.33 -1.17
N ASN A 66 -26.42 -17.89 -0.91
CA ASN A 66 -26.87 -16.93 0.11
C ASN A 66 -25.81 -15.95 0.66
N THR A 67 -25.63 -14.82 -0.01
CA THR A 67 -24.98 -13.65 0.59
C THR A 67 -25.91 -13.08 1.66
N LEU A 68 -25.76 -13.55 2.89
CA LEU A 68 -25.94 -12.65 4.04
C LEU A 68 -25.09 -11.42 3.69
N PHE A 69 -25.69 -10.24 3.57
CA PHE A 69 -24.97 -9.02 3.20
C PHE A 69 -23.82 -8.81 4.19
N GLN A 70 -22.61 -9.25 3.82
CA GLN A 70 -21.38 -8.87 4.51
C GLN A 70 -21.28 -7.37 4.28
N SER A 71 -21.47 -6.57 5.34
CA SER A 71 -21.37 -5.12 5.20
C SER A 71 -20.04 -4.73 4.54
N ASP A 72 -20.11 -3.92 3.48
CA ASP A 72 -18.92 -3.45 2.75
C ASP A 72 -18.03 -2.52 3.58
N LYS A 73 -18.52 -2.09 4.75
CA LYS A 73 -17.80 -1.26 5.71
C LYS A 73 -17.93 -1.78 7.14
N ILE A 74 -16.93 -1.49 7.98
CA ILE A 74 -16.98 -1.78 9.42
C ILE A 74 -16.14 -0.78 10.21
N VAL A 75 -16.51 -0.54 11.47
CA VAL A 75 -15.73 0.26 12.43
C VAL A 75 -15.08 -0.65 13.46
N ILE A 76 -13.79 -0.49 13.70
CA ILE A 76 -13.02 -1.28 14.68
C ILE A 76 -12.58 -0.36 15.80
N VAL A 77 -13.05 -0.66 17.01
CA VAL A 77 -12.87 0.20 18.19
C VAL A 77 -11.82 -0.41 19.11
N SER A 78 -10.73 0.32 19.36
CA SER A 78 -9.79 0.01 20.43
C SER A 78 -10.32 0.50 21.77
N HIS A 79 -10.50 -0.39 22.73
CA HIS A 79 -11.08 -0.05 24.02
C HIS A 79 -10.20 -0.49 25.21
N PHE A 80 -10.12 0.37 26.20
CA PHE A 80 -9.56 0.07 27.51
C PHE A 80 -10.48 0.57 28.64
N ASN A 81 -10.39 1.83 29.05
CA ASN A 81 -11.14 2.36 30.20
C ASN A 81 -12.13 3.47 29.84
N GLU A 82 -12.31 3.73 28.55
CA GLU A 82 -13.16 4.80 28.03
C GLU A 82 -14.65 4.46 28.11
N SER A 83 -15.52 5.48 28.21
CA SER A 83 -16.95 5.27 27.92
C SER A 83 -17.15 5.02 26.43
N LEU A 84 -17.98 4.02 26.12
CA LEU A 84 -18.39 3.64 24.77
C LEU A 84 -19.87 3.96 24.49
N ASP A 85 -20.51 4.81 25.29
CA ASP A 85 -21.95 5.12 25.15
C ASP A 85 -22.33 5.68 23.77
N TRP A 86 -21.34 6.25 23.06
CA TRP A 86 -21.50 6.77 21.71
C TRP A 86 -21.71 5.68 20.65
N LEU A 87 -21.39 4.41 20.94
CA LEU A 87 -21.63 3.28 20.03
C LEU A 87 -23.12 3.07 19.75
N ASN A 88 -24.00 3.48 20.68
CA ASN A 88 -25.45 3.46 20.45
C ASN A 88 -25.84 4.25 19.19
N LEU A 89 -25.09 5.30 18.84
CA LEU A 89 -25.32 6.08 17.61
C LEU A 89 -24.96 5.28 16.35
N LEU A 90 -23.96 4.40 16.42
CA LEU A 90 -23.65 3.48 15.33
C LEU A 90 -24.71 2.38 15.21
N ASP A 91 -25.25 1.91 16.32
CA ASP A 91 -26.38 0.97 16.34
C ASP A 91 -27.63 1.60 15.68
N ASP A 92 -27.96 2.85 16.03
CA ASP A 92 -29.06 3.61 15.42
C ASP A 92 -28.87 3.79 13.90
N GLU A 93 -27.64 4.03 13.46
CA GLU A 93 -27.27 4.18 12.05
C GLU A 93 -27.01 2.86 11.32
N GLN A 94 -27.13 1.71 12.01
CA GLN A 94 -26.85 0.38 11.49
C GLN A 94 -25.43 0.25 10.90
N ILE A 95 -24.46 0.94 11.50
CA ILE A 95 -23.05 0.84 11.13
C ILE A 95 -22.44 -0.30 11.96
N PRO A 96 -21.99 -1.40 11.34
CA PRO A 96 -21.43 -2.51 12.10
C PRO A 96 -20.08 -2.14 12.70
N TYR A 97 -19.83 -2.63 13.91
CA TYR A 97 -18.57 -2.43 14.58
C TYR A 97 -18.12 -3.67 15.37
N ILE A 98 -16.82 -3.74 15.66
CA ILE A 98 -16.24 -4.71 16.59
C ILE A 98 -15.38 -3.95 17.61
N VAL A 99 -15.61 -4.24 18.89
CA VAL A 99 -14.81 -3.70 19.98
C VAL A 99 -13.73 -4.70 20.37
N TYR A 100 -12.47 -4.30 20.26
CA TYR A 100 -11.34 -5.02 20.82
C TYR A 100 -10.94 -4.35 22.13
N THR A 101 -10.97 -5.10 23.24
CA THR A 101 -10.71 -4.58 24.57
C THR A 101 -9.46 -5.16 25.21
N ARG A 102 -8.72 -4.30 25.91
CA ARG A 102 -7.57 -4.66 26.76
C ARG A 102 -7.96 -4.85 28.23
N LEU A 103 -9.26 -4.78 28.56
CA LEU A 103 -9.74 -5.03 29.91
C LEU A 103 -9.52 -6.49 30.33
N PRO A 104 -9.20 -6.75 31.62
CA PRO A 104 -9.06 -8.11 32.13
C PRO A 104 -10.34 -8.96 31.96
N LYS A 105 -11.51 -8.33 32.15
CA LYS A 105 -12.85 -8.93 32.03
C LYS A 105 -13.63 -8.21 30.93
N PRO A 106 -13.64 -8.72 29.69
CA PRO A 106 -14.39 -8.11 28.59
C PRO A 106 -15.91 -8.29 28.79
N LEU A 107 -16.71 -7.38 28.23
CA LEU A 107 -18.14 -7.61 28.03
C LEU A 107 -18.35 -8.73 27.00
N ALA A 108 -19.51 -9.41 27.05
CA ALA A 108 -19.79 -10.61 26.23
C ALA A 108 -19.56 -10.40 24.72
N HIS A 109 -19.85 -9.20 24.20
CA HIS A 109 -19.72 -8.87 22.78
C HIS A 109 -18.34 -8.28 22.41
N HIS A 110 -17.46 -8.03 23.38
CA HIS A 110 -16.13 -7.47 23.15
C HIS A 110 -15.09 -8.58 22.91
N ARG A 111 -14.17 -8.36 21.97
CA ARG A 111 -13.04 -9.25 21.70
C ARG A 111 -11.86 -8.91 22.60
N LYS A 112 -11.37 -9.87 23.37
CA LYS A 112 -10.26 -9.63 24.31
C LYS A 112 -8.91 -9.67 23.61
N ILE A 113 -8.08 -8.66 23.82
CA ILE A 113 -6.64 -8.71 23.56
C ILE A 113 -5.97 -9.37 24.77
N ARG A 114 -5.17 -10.42 24.52
CA ARG A 114 -4.62 -11.28 25.58
C ARG A 114 -3.73 -10.52 26.58
N ILE A 115 -3.00 -9.51 26.10
CA ILE A 115 -2.07 -8.71 26.89
C ILE A 115 -2.46 -7.25 26.74
N ASN A 116 -2.49 -6.52 27.85
CA ASN A 116 -2.70 -5.06 27.84
C ASN A 116 -1.42 -4.35 27.42
N LYS A 117 -1.09 -4.44 26.12
CA LYS A 117 0.12 -3.86 25.53
C LYS A 117 -0.10 -3.48 24.06
N GLY A 118 0.59 -2.43 23.61
CA GLY A 118 0.56 -1.91 22.25
C GLY A 118 -0.57 -0.93 21.96
N ARG A 119 -1.27 -0.45 23.00
CA ARG A 119 -2.35 0.55 22.88
C ARG A 119 -3.36 0.24 21.77
N ASP A 120 -3.75 1.25 21.00
CA ASP A 120 -4.74 1.13 19.92
C ASP A 120 -4.26 0.30 18.72
N PRO A 121 -2.99 0.44 18.26
CA PRO A 121 -2.48 -0.39 17.18
C PRO A 121 -2.62 -1.90 17.42
N ALA A 122 -2.51 -2.38 18.66
CA ALA A 122 -2.70 -3.78 18.98
C ALA A 122 -4.11 -4.28 18.64
N ALA A 123 -5.15 -3.47 18.86
CA ALA A 123 -6.52 -3.80 18.50
C ALA A 123 -6.70 -3.90 16.98
N TYR A 124 -6.14 -2.93 16.26
CA TYR A 124 -6.28 -2.83 14.81
C TYR A 124 -5.56 -3.97 14.10
N LEU A 125 -4.31 -4.24 14.49
CA LEU A 125 -3.53 -5.36 13.96
C LEU A 125 -4.20 -6.69 14.29
N ARG A 126 -4.77 -6.83 15.49
CA ARG A 126 -5.49 -8.04 15.89
C ARG A 126 -6.70 -8.29 14.99
N TYR A 127 -7.48 -7.26 14.70
CA TYR A 127 -8.59 -7.37 13.75
C TYR A 127 -8.11 -7.81 12.36
N ILE A 128 -7.05 -7.19 11.84
CA ILE A 128 -6.47 -7.56 10.54
C ILE A 128 -6.08 -9.03 10.51
N VAL A 129 -5.41 -9.53 11.55
CA VAL A 129 -5.00 -10.94 11.63
C VAL A 129 -6.21 -11.87 11.75
N ASP A 130 -7.18 -11.56 12.60
CA ASP A 130 -8.35 -12.40 12.84
C ASP A 130 -9.28 -12.50 11.61
N HIS A 131 -9.30 -11.47 10.75
CA HIS A 131 -10.24 -11.35 9.64
C HIS A 131 -9.59 -11.28 8.26
N TYR A 132 -8.28 -11.52 8.16
CA TYR A 132 -7.49 -11.24 6.95
C TYR A 132 -8.11 -11.78 5.64
N SER A 133 -8.63 -13.01 5.67
CA SER A 133 -9.22 -13.66 4.49
C SER A 133 -10.60 -13.12 4.10
N ASN A 134 -11.27 -12.38 4.99
CA ASN A 134 -12.66 -11.94 4.84
C ASN A 134 -12.83 -10.47 5.28
N LEU A 135 -11.85 -9.61 4.96
CA LEU A 135 -11.92 -8.18 5.26
C LEU A 135 -12.99 -7.50 4.37
N PRO A 136 -13.77 -6.54 4.91
CA PRO A 136 -14.69 -5.74 4.11
C PRO A 136 -13.91 -4.74 3.22
N LEU A 137 -14.61 -4.12 2.27
CA LEU A 137 -14.01 -3.15 1.35
C LEU A 137 -13.44 -1.92 2.07
N SER A 138 -14.01 -1.54 3.21
CA SER A 138 -13.57 -0.39 4.00
C SER A 138 -13.58 -0.68 5.50
N VAL A 139 -12.50 -0.31 6.18
CA VAL A 139 -12.35 -0.47 7.63
C VAL A 139 -11.96 0.86 8.24
N ALA A 140 -12.73 1.35 9.20
CA ALA A 140 -12.35 2.52 9.99
C ALA A 140 -11.80 2.06 11.35
N PHE A 141 -10.55 2.39 11.65
CA PHE A 141 -9.92 2.12 12.94
C PHE A 141 -10.02 3.34 13.85
N VAL A 142 -10.62 3.18 15.03
CA VAL A 142 -10.90 4.27 15.96
C VAL A 142 -10.57 3.91 17.40
N HIS A 143 -10.11 4.90 18.17
CA HIS A 143 -9.93 4.73 19.62
C HIS A 143 -11.28 4.84 20.34
N GLY A 144 -11.38 4.30 21.55
CA GLY A 144 -12.64 4.22 22.29
C GLY A 144 -13.20 5.57 22.77
N HIS A 145 -12.36 6.59 22.96
CA HIS A 145 -12.84 7.91 23.35
C HIS A 145 -13.65 8.57 22.23
N ARG A 146 -14.85 9.10 22.52
CA ARG A 146 -15.62 9.89 21.55
C ARG A 146 -14.88 11.17 21.15
N THR A 147 -14.28 11.84 22.14
CA THR A 147 -13.51 13.06 21.96
C THR A 147 -12.13 12.92 22.59
N SER A 148 -11.11 13.44 21.92
CA SER A 148 -9.75 13.50 22.43
C SER A 148 -9.13 14.86 22.11
N TYR A 149 -8.30 15.37 23.02
CA TYR A 149 -7.58 16.62 22.86
C TYR A 149 -6.51 16.56 21.76
N HIS A 150 -6.13 15.34 21.34
CA HIS A 150 -5.19 15.08 20.25
C HIS A 150 -5.86 14.75 18.91
N GLN A 151 -7.20 14.76 18.85
CA GLN A 151 -7.91 14.52 17.61
C GLN A 151 -8.09 15.84 16.87
N GLU A 152 -7.42 15.99 15.72
CA GLU A 152 -7.55 17.17 14.88
C GLU A 152 -8.89 17.14 14.12
N ASN A 153 -9.59 18.27 14.18
CA ASN A 153 -10.83 18.65 13.49
C ASN A 153 -11.46 17.61 12.50
N PRO A 154 -12.59 16.96 12.84
CA PRO A 154 -13.38 17.12 14.07
C PRO A 154 -12.78 16.31 15.23
N SER A 155 -12.78 16.89 16.42
CA SER A 155 -12.37 16.20 17.65
C SER A 155 -13.37 15.13 18.11
N ASP A 156 -14.56 15.07 17.51
CA ASP A 156 -15.60 14.07 17.74
C ASP A 156 -15.54 12.97 16.67
N ILE A 157 -15.29 11.73 17.09
CA ILE A 157 -15.23 10.55 16.20
C ILE A 157 -16.53 10.30 15.44
N VAL A 158 -17.69 10.51 16.06
CA VAL A 158 -18.98 10.30 15.39
C VAL A 158 -19.12 11.28 14.24
N THR A 159 -18.73 12.53 14.46
CA THR A 159 -18.68 13.54 13.40
C THR A 159 -17.71 13.13 12.30
N ALA A 160 -16.52 12.64 12.64
CA ALA A 160 -15.55 12.14 11.67
C ALA A 160 -16.13 10.97 10.84
N LEU A 161 -16.71 9.96 11.50
CA LEU A 161 -17.29 8.77 10.87
C LEU A 161 -18.46 9.12 9.93
N ARG A 162 -19.29 10.09 10.31
CA ARG A 162 -20.38 10.59 9.44
C ARG A 162 -19.86 11.40 8.25
N ALA A 163 -18.74 12.10 8.43
CA ALA A 163 -18.09 12.83 7.35
C ALA A 163 -17.30 11.93 6.40
N LEU A 164 -17.02 10.67 6.79
CA LEU A 164 -16.41 9.69 5.90
C LEU A 164 -17.31 9.51 4.69
N GLN A 165 -16.82 9.98 3.55
CA GLN A 165 -17.40 9.65 2.27
C GLN A 165 -16.91 8.24 1.90
N TRP A 166 -17.51 7.24 2.56
CA TRP A 166 -17.22 5.83 2.35
C TRP A 166 -17.16 5.54 0.85
N HIS A 167 -16.08 4.91 0.40
CA HIS A 167 -15.79 4.57 -1.01
C HIS A 167 -15.48 5.74 -1.97
N LYS A 168 -15.65 7.00 -1.57
CA LYS A 168 -15.26 8.17 -2.40
C LYS A 168 -13.80 8.55 -2.23
N TYR A 169 -13.27 8.37 -1.02
CA TYR A 169 -11.85 8.54 -0.71
C TYR A 169 -11.31 7.25 -0.07
N ASN A 170 -10.11 6.86 -0.46
CA ASN A 170 -9.42 5.67 0.04
C ASN A 170 -8.83 5.93 1.43
N TYR A 171 -9.69 6.21 2.41
CA TYR A 171 -9.28 6.19 3.82
C TYR A 171 -9.04 4.71 4.19
N MET A 172 -7.78 4.29 4.08
CA MET A 172 -7.30 2.92 4.28
C MET A 172 -8.04 1.85 3.43
N PRO A 173 -7.79 1.81 2.10
CA PRO A 173 -8.45 0.84 1.23
C PRO A 173 -7.99 -0.58 1.55
N LEU A 174 -8.84 -1.58 1.29
CA LEU A 174 -8.49 -2.99 1.48
C LEU A 174 -7.16 -3.37 0.79
N SER A 175 -6.87 -2.80 -0.38
CA SER A 175 -5.61 -3.00 -1.11
C SER A 175 -4.38 -2.66 -0.29
N THR A 176 -4.46 -1.67 0.59
CA THR A 176 -3.37 -1.22 1.45
C THR A 176 -3.09 -2.24 2.57
N ILE A 177 -4.12 -2.90 3.11
CA ILE A 177 -3.95 -3.99 4.07
C ILE A 177 -3.43 -5.26 3.35
N LEU A 178 -3.93 -5.52 2.15
CA LEU A 178 -3.54 -6.70 1.38
C LEU A 178 -2.15 -6.56 0.73
N ALA A 179 -1.52 -5.39 0.80
CA ALA A 179 -0.14 -5.18 0.36
C ALA A 179 0.87 -6.03 1.17
N HIS A 180 0.50 -6.46 2.38
CA HIS A 180 1.34 -7.31 3.23
C HIS A 180 0.63 -8.63 3.55
N PRO A 181 1.32 -9.77 3.55
CA PRO A 181 0.72 -11.05 3.96
C PRO A 181 0.33 -11.05 5.43
N THR A 182 -0.63 -11.87 5.85
CA THR A 182 -1.10 -11.96 7.26
C THR A 182 0.03 -12.16 8.28
N ILE A 183 1.08 -12.88 7.88
CA ILE A 183 2.25 -13.15 8.74
C ILE A 183 3.00 -11.87 9.11
N PHE A 184 3.01 -10.86 8.26
CA PHE A 184 3.63 -9.56 8.55
C PHE A 184 2.96 -8.91 9.77
N TYR A 185 1.63 -8.81 9.75
CA TYR A 185 0.85 -8.27 10.88
C TYR A 185 0.97 -9.12 12.15
N SER A 186 1.01 -10.45 11.98
CA SER A 186 1.21 -11.37 13.10
C SER A 186 2.57 -11.16 13.77
N ASN A 187 3.63 -10.95 12.99
CA ASN A 187 4.97 -10.67 13.52
C ASN A 187 5.02 -9.33 14.28
N ILE A 188 4.30 -8.30 13.81
CA ILE A 188 4.20 -7.03 14.52
C ILE A 188 3.47 -7.23 15.85
N LEU A 189 2.36 -7.97 15.86
CA LEU A 189 1.67 -8.32 17.11
C LEU A 189 2.59 -9.07 18.07
N ASP A 190 3.29 -10.09 17.60
CA ASP A 190 4.22 -10.85 18.44
C ASP A 190 5.32 -9.93 19.01
N TYR A 191 5.88 -9.03 18.20
CA TYR A 191 6.84 -8.04 18.69
C TYR A 191 6.27 -7.18 19.82
N ILE A 192 5.07 -6.61 19.64
CA ILE A 192 4.38 -5.83 20.69
C ILE A 192 4.26 -6.66 21.96
N MET A 193 3.74 -7.89 21.83
CA MET A 193 3.36 -8.74 22.95
C MET A 193 4.56 -9.22 23.76
N TYR A 194 5.67 -9.57 23.10
CA TYR A 194 6.78 -10.26 23.73
C TYR A 194 8.05 -9.41 23.92
N THR A 195 8.13 -8.20 23.36
CA THR A 195 9.28 -7.32 23.60
C THR A 195 9.39 -6.87 25.07
N ASN A 196 10.58 -6.50 25.52
CA ASN A 196 10.80 -5.92 26.84
C ASN A 196 10.49 -4.42 26.91
N TYR A 197 10.21 -3.76 25.77
CA TYR A 197 9.79 -2.36 25.76
C TYR A 197 8.41 -2.18 26.39
N SER A 198 8.19 -1.01 27.00
CA SER A 198 6.92 -0.67 27.65
C SER A 198 5.76 -0.53 26.64
N ASP A 199 4.52 -0.62 27.14
CA ASP A 199 3.32 -0.31 26.36
C ASP A 199 3.37 1.08 25.72
N TYR A 200 3.93 2.06 26.44
CA TYR A 200 4.08 3.43 25.94
C TYR A 200 4.95 3.46 24.67
N TYR A 201 6.16 2.89 24.71
CA TYR A 201 7.06 2.92 23.55
C TYR A 201 6.52 2.11 22.39
N THR A 202 6.05 0.88 22.65
CA THR A 202 5.50 0.01 21.61
C THR A 202 4.26 0.61 20.93
N GLY A 203 3.35 1.18 21.71
CA GLY A 203 2.17 1.86 21.19
C GLY A 203 2.51 3.10 20.36
N ARG A 204 3.39 3.97 20.86
CA ARG A 204 3.78 5.21 20.15
C ARG A 204 4.58 4.95 18.89
N SER A 205 5.49 3.98 18.93
CA SER A 205 6.21 3.56 17.72
C SER A 205 5.25 3.12 16.62
N LEU A 206 4.20 2.38 16.96
CA LEU A 206 3.21 1.94 15.97
C LEU A 206 2.28 3.05 15.49
N GLU A 207 1.85 3.93 16.39
CA GLU A 207 1.07 5.12 16.03
C GLU A 207 1.84 5.98 15.01
N TYR A 208 3.13 6.21 15.26
CA TYR A 208 3.98 6.98 14.35
C TYR A 208 4.43 6.25 13.09
N THR A 209 4.31 4.91 13.03
CA THR A 209 4.68 4.13 11.84
C THR A 209 3.45 3.61 11.08
N TRP A 210 2.24 3.90 11.55
CA TRP A 210 0.99 3.44 10.97
C TRP A 210 0.89 3.80 9.48
N HIS A 211 1.14 5.08 9.16
CA HIS A 211 1.16 5.58 7.79
C HIS A 211 2.16 4.82 6.91
N ILE A 212 3.35 4.50 7.43
CA ILE A 212 4.41 3.74 6.72
C ILE A 212 3.96 2.30 6.44
N ILE A 213 3.41 1.62 7.46
CA ILE A 213 2.92 0.24 7.35
C ILE A 213 1.90 0.13 6.21
N PHE A 214 1.11 1.18 6.01
CA PHE A 214 0.04 1.26 5.04
C PHE A 214 0.39 2.07 3.79
N GLY A 215 1.69 2.28 3.54
CA GLY A 215 2.19 2.79 2.26
C GLY A 215 2.01 4.29 2.03
N GLU A 216 1.70 5.06 3.07
CA GLU A 216 1.73 6.52 3.01
C GLU A 216 3.17 7.02 3.24
N PRO A 217 3.64 8.00 2.43
CA PRO A 217 5.01 8.49 2.51
C PRO A 217 5.29 9.15 3.86
N THR A 218 6.49 8.92 4.42
CA THR A 218 6.95 9.63 5.61
C THR A 218 7.23 11.09 5.27
N HIS A 219 6.84 12.03 6.15
CA HIS A 219 7.30 13.43 6.10
C HIS A 219 8.81 13.60 6.39
N ILE A 220 9.51 12.50 6.67
CA ILE A 220 10.93 12.47 6.98
C ILE A 220 11.70 12.07 5.72
N ASN A 221 12.55 12.96 5.23
CA ASN A 221 13.34 12.76 4.02
C ASN A 221 14.66 12.01 4.36
N TYR A 222 14.55 10.73 4.73
CA TYR A 222 15.70 9.82 4.70
C TYR A 222 15.60 8.94 3.45
N PRO A 223 16.73 8.46 2.90
CA PRO A 223 16.72 7.27 2.07
C PRO A 223 16.31 6.10 2.97
N THR A 224 15.00 5.95 3.17
CA THR A 224 14.47 4.70 3.68
C THR A 224 14.76 3.68 2.59
N CYS A 225 15.69 2.77 2.86
CA CYS A 225 15.54 1.45 2.29
C CYS A 225 14.13 1.04 2.71
N ASP A 226 13.23 0.97 1.73
CA ASP A 226 11.86 0.55 1.93
C ASP A 226 11.85 -0.56 2.99
N ILE A 227 10.99 -0.45 4.00
CA ILE A 227 10.70 -1.60 4.89
C ILE A 227 10.32 -2.85 4.06
N PHE A 228 10.00 -2.64 2.78
CA PHE A 228 9.77 -3.56 1.68
C PHE A 228 11.03 -4.02 0.91
N VAL A 229 12.18 -4.29 1.56
CA VAL A 229 13.26 -5.02 0.86
C VAL A 229 12.89 -6.49 0.69
N CYS A 230 12.11 -6.77 -0.35
CA CYS A 230 12.24 -8.02 -1.08
C CYS A 230 13.65 -8.06 -1.69
N ASP A 231 14.31 -9.22 -1.70
CA ASP A 231 15.47 -9.38 -2.58
C ASP A 231 15.04 -9.23 -4.05
N SER A 232 16.02 -9.20 -4.97
CA SER A 232 15.77 -9.16 -6.42
C SER A 232 14.95 -10.34 -6.98
N LYS A 233 14.50 -11.26 -6.12
CA LYS A 233 13.67 -12.44 -6.41
C LYS A 233 12.33 -12.43 -5.64
N GLY A 234 12.00 -11.41 -4.86
CA GLY A 234 10.72 -11.30 -4.15
C GLY A 234 10.64 -12.00 -2.79
N ASN A 235 11.76 -12.46 -2.21
CA ASN A 235 11.74 -13.17 -0.92
C ASN A 235 11.88 -12.20 0.27
N ILE A 236 11.09 -12.42 1.32
CA ILE A 236 11.21 -11.71 2.60
C ILE A 236 12.39 -12.29 3.39
N ILE A 237 13.46 -11.51 3.57
CA ILE A 237 14.66 -11.94 4.31
C ILE A 237 14.63 -11.35 5.72
N VAL A 238 13.69 -11.77 6.56
CA VAL A 238 13.82 -11.56 8.01
C VAL A 238 14.23 -12.88 8.64
N PRO A 239 15.42 -12.99 9.26
CA PRO A 239 15.80 -14.21 9.95
C PRO A 239 14.89 -14.39 11.17
N MET A 240 13.95 -15.34 11.08
CA MET A 240 13.12 -15.72 12.21
C MET A 240 14.02 -16.26 13.32
N THR A 241 14.10 -15.54 14.44
CA THR A 241 14.74 -16.05 15.65
C THR A 241 13.88 -17.21 16.15
N LYS A 242 14.44 -18.43 16.14
CA LYS A 242 13.74 -19.61 16.67
C LYS A 242 13.38 -19.36 18.14
N LYS A 243 12.08 -19.39 18.42
CA LYS A 243 11.51 -19.35 19.77
C LYS A 243 12.12 -20.48 20.61
N LYS A 244 12.88 -20.13 21.65
CA LYS A 244 13.16 -21.08 22.74
C LYS A 244 11.85 -21.32 23.48
N ILE A 245 11.35 -22.54 23.37
CA ILE A 245 10.28 -23.04 24.24
C ILE A 245 10.99 -23.44 25.54
N GLN A 246 10.69 -22.73 26.63
CA GLN A 246 10.93 -23.18 28.01
C GLN A 246 9.57 -23.40 28.65
#